data_AF-A0A972VCS2-F1
#
_entry.id   AF-A0A972VCS2-F1
#
_cell.length_a   1.000
_cell.length_b   1.000
_cell.length_c   1.000
_cell.angle_alpha   90.00
_cell.angle_beta   90.00
_cell.angle_gamma   90.00
#
_symmetry.space_group_name_H-M   'P 1'
#
loop_
_entity.id
_entity.type
_entity.pdbx_description
1 polymer ?
#
loop_
_entity_poly.entity_id
_entity_poly.type
_entity_poly.pdbx_seq_one_letter_code
_entity_poly.pdbx_strand_id
1 'polypeptide(L)' 'MGRKISDGHFGSSSVVVASPEKVIMIKCRECAKLNEEDPKFCQECGKAL' A
#
# COMPACT_ATOMS: atom_id res chain seq x y z
N MET A 1 -49.32 -0.81 -8.05
CA MET A 1 -48.44 -1.57 -7.14
C MET A 1 -47.40 -2.33 -7.96
N GLY A 2 -46.11 -2.05 -7.77
CA GLY A 2 -44.98 -2.80 -8.37
C GLY A 2 -44.41 -2.17 -9.65
N ARG A 3 -43.10 -2.12 -9.90
CA ARG A 3 -41.89 -2.53 -9.18
C ARG A 3 -40.76 -1.56 -9.60
N LYS A 4 -40.05 -1.03 -8.60
CA LYS A 4 -38.69 -0.46 -8.63
C LYS A 4 -37.75 -1.13 -9.66
N ILE A 5 -37.06 -0.34 -10.50
CA ILE A 5 -35.71 -0.59 -11.06
C ILE A 5 -35.08 0.77 -11.42
N SER A 6 -33.97 1.17 -10.80
CA SER A 6 -32.56 0.95 -11.24
C SER A 6 -32.14 1.98 -12.28
N ASP A 7 -30.98 2.62 -12.26
CA ASP A 7 -29.82 2.76 -11.39
C ASP A 7 -28.91 3.72 -12.19
N GLY A 8 -28.19 4.66 -11.55
CA GLY A 8 -27.31 5.54 -12.30
C GLY A 8 -26.76 6.72 -11.53
N HIS A 9 -26.12 6.46 -10.38
CA HIS A 9 -25.26 7.43 -9.73
C HIS A 9 -23.93 7.48 -10.52
N PHE A 10 -23.79 8.44 -11.44
CA PHE A 10 -22.49 8.73 -12.06
C PHE A 10 -21.63 9.49 -11.04
N GLY A 11 -21.13 8.76 -10.05
CA GLY A 11 -20.12 9.23 -9.12
C GLY A 11 -18.86 9.53 -9.91
N SER A 12 -18.54 10.81 -10.03
CA SER A 12 -17.28 11.30 -10.57
C SER A 12 -16.12 10.63 -9.84
N SER A 13 -15.59 9.55 -10.41
CA SER A 13 -14.35 8.93 -9.95
C SER A 13 -13.23 9.90 -10.26
N SER A 14 -12.92 10.77 -9.30
CA SER A 14 -11.70 11.55 -9.26
C SER A 14 -10.53 10.58 -9.33
N VAL A 15 -9.99 10.41 -10.54
CA VAL A 15 -8.75 9.68 -10.78
C VAL A 15 -7.60 10.47 -10.16
N VAL A 16 -7.33 10.22 -8.89
CA VAL A 16 -6.13 10.72 -8.22
C VAL A 16 -4.94 9.94 -8.77
N VAL A 17 -4.22 10.57 -9.70
CA VAL A 17 -2.96 10.02 -10.22
C VAL A 17 -1.90 10.32 -9.17
N ALA A 18 -1.74 9.42 -8.19
CA ALA A 18 -0.67 9.51 -7.21
C ALA A 18 0.67 9.21 -7.91
N SER A 19 1.58 10.17 -7.90
CA SER A 19 2.97 9.99 -8.37
C SER A 19 3.63 8.82 -7.66
N PRO A 20 4.57 8.10 -8.31
CA PRO A 20 5.28 7.00 -7.66
C PRO A 20 6.16 7.56 -6.54
N GLU A 21 5.69 7.42 -5.31
CA GLU A 21 6.48 7.73 -4.12
C GLU A 21 7.71 6.82 -4.13
N LYS A 22 8.91 7.41 -4.05
CA LYS A 22 10.15 6.63 -4.02
C LYS A 22 10.20 5.85 -2.72
N VAL A 23 9.88 4.55 -2.80
CA VAL A 23 10.03 3.63 -1.68
C VAL A 23 11.52 3.39 -1.46
N ILE A 24 12.08 3.91 -0.37
CA ILE A 24 13.44 3.56 0.06
C ILE A 24 13.36 2.21 0.77
N MET A 25 14.24 1.28 0.39
CA MET A 25 14.33 -0.04 1.01
C MET A 25 15.66 -0.21 1.74
N ILE A 26 15.60 -0.74 2.96
CA ILE A 26 16.76 -1.02 3.81
C ILE A 26 17.06 -2.52 3.84
N LYS A 27 18.30 -2.89 3.52
CA LYS A 27 18.75 -4.28 3.57
C LYS A 27 19.16 -4.66 5.00
N CYS A 28 18.54 -5.71 5.53
CA CYS A 28 18.93 -6.33 6.79
C CYS A 28 20.34 -6.89 6.72
N ARG A 29 21.20 -6.54 7.68
CA ARG A 29 22.57 -7.06 7.76
C ARG A 29 22.66 -8.52 8.18
N GLU A 30 21.59 -9.04 8.79
CA GLU A 30 21.59 -10.38 9.40
C GLU A 30 21.01 -11.45 8.47
N CYS A 31 19.90 -11.18 7.79
CA CYS A 31 19.24 -12.13 6.89
C CYS A 31 19.19 -11.68 5.43
N ALA A 32 19.77 -10.51 5.10
CA ALA A 32 19.78 -9.93 3.77
C ALA A 32 18.41 -9.54 3.17
N LYS A 33 17.31 -9.59 3.94
CA LYS A 33 15.99 -9.11 3.51
C LYS A 33 15.97 -7.62 3.23
N LEU A 34 15.28 -7.20 2.17
CA LEU A 34 14.89 -5.81 1.94
C LEU A 34 13.63 -5.49 2.74
N ASN A 35 13.74 -4.53 3.65
CA ASN A 35 12.64 -3.98 4.44
C ASN A 35 12.37 -2.54 3.97
N GLU A 36 11.29 -1.92 4.42
CA GLU A 36 10.95 -0.52 4.14
C GLU A 36 11.95 0.44 4.81
N GLU A 37 11.73 1.76 4.74
CA GLU A 37 12.68 2.76 5.27
C GLU A 37 12.60 3.03 6.78
N ASP A 38 11.46 2.79 7.43
CA ASP A 38 11.25 2.98 8.88
C ASP A 38 11.08 1.70 9.76
N PRO A 39 11.49 0.47 9.35
CA PRO A 39 11.29 -0.71 10.16
C PRO A 39 12.30 -0.77 11.31
N LYS A 40 11.82 -0.68 12.56
CA LYS A 40 12.64 -0.86 13.77
C LYS A 40 13.27 -2.25 13.88
N PHE A 41 12.61 -3.25 13.31
CA PHE A 41 13.03 -4.65 13.31
C PHE A 41 12.75 -5.27 11.95
N CYS A 42 13.55 -6.27 11.58
CA CYS A 42 13.37 -7.02 10.35
C CYS A 42 12.07 -7.81 10.38
N GLN A 43 11.24 -7.63 9.35
CA GLN A 43 9.96 -8.32 9.21
C GLN A 43 10.11 -9.84 8.99
N GLU A 44 11.33 -10.31 8.67
CA GLU A 44 11.60 -11.74 8.46
C GLU A 44 12.29 -12.40 9.65
N CYS A 45 13.37 -11.80 10.16
CA CYS A 45 14.19 -12.45 11.20
C CYS A 45 14.02 -11.83 12.59
N GLY A 46 13.30 -10.72 12.73
CA GLY A 46 13.02 -10.05 14.01
C GLY A 46 14.20 -9.31 14.64
N LYS A 47 15.36 -9.26 13.98
CA LYS A 47 16.53 -8.50 14.48
C LYS A 47 16.39 -7.02 14.18
N ALA A 48 17.00 -6.18 15.00
CA ALA A 48 17.07 -4.74 14.76
C ALA A 48 17.75 -4.44 13.41
N LEU A 49 17.23 -3.46 12.67
CA LEU A 49 17.72 -3.04 11.36
C LEU A 49 18.63 -1.81 11.43
#